data_AF-A0A1L7D111-F1
#
_entry.id   AF-A0A1L7D111-F1
#
_cell.length_a   1.000
_cell.length_b   1.000
_cell.length_c   1.000
_cell.angle_alpha   90.00
_cell.angle_beta   90.00
_cell.angle_gamma   90.00
#
_symmetry.space_group_name_H-M   'P 1'
#
loop_
_entity.id
_entity.type
_entity.pdbx_description
1 polymer ?
#
loop_
_entity_poly.entity_id
_entity_poly.type
_entity_poly.pdbx_seq_one_letter_code
_entity_poly.pdbx_strand_id
1 'polypeptide(L)' 'MSAAHIEFISPEDARAELQQLVEGLLESVEDFERRARSYGLSAVECGIWDRIKDLRWLLTID' A
#
# COMPACT_ATOMS: atom_id res chain seq x y z
N MET A 1 2.80 12.92 27.07
CA MET A 1 3.13 11.75 26.20
C MET A 1 1.95 11.57 25.27
N SER A 2 2.11 11.84 23.97
CA SER A 2 1.01 11.63 23.01
C SER A 2 0.95 10.14 22.72
N ALA A 3 -0.13 9.47 23.15
CA ALA A 3 -0.38 8.09 22.79
C ALA A 3 -0.54 8.02 21.26
N ALA A 4 0.15 7.08 20.62
CA ALA A 4 -0.08 6.79 19.21
C ALA A 4 -1.54 6.37 19.05
N HIS A 5 -2.33 7.17 18.32
CA HIS A 5 -3.67 6.78 17.92
C HIS A 5 -3.52 5.60 16.96
N ILE A 6 -3.76 4.39 17.48
CA ILE A 6 -3.95 3.22 16.63
C ILE A 6 -5.32 3.42 15.99
N GLU A 7 -5.35 3.97 14.78
CA GLU A 7 -6.57 3.99 13.98
C GLU A 7 -6.86 2.57 13.52
N PHE A 8 -7.94 2.00 14.04
CA PHE A 8 -8.46 0.74 13.57
C PHE A 8 -9.12 0.97 12.22
N ILE A 9 -8.41 0.66 11.14
CA ILE A 9 -9.01 0.61 9.81
C ILE A 9 -9.85 -0.67 9.71
N SER A 10 -11.08 -0.55 9.23
CA SER A 10 -11.92 -1.72 9.00
C SER A 10 -11.41 -2.52 7.79
N PRO A 11 -11.67 -3.82 7.67
CA PRO A 11 -11.30 -4.59 6.48
C PRO A 11 -11.93 -4.05 5.18
N GLU A 12 -13.10 -3.42 5.26
CA GLU A 12 -13.75 -2.81 4.10
C GLU A 12 -13.02 -1.54 3.67
N ASP A 13 -12.67 -0.67 4.63
CA ASP A 13 -11.90 0.55 4.36
C ASP A 13 -10.50 0.21 3.84
N ALA A 14 -9.85 -0.81 4.40
CA ALA A 14 -8.55 -1.28 3.95
C ALA A 14 -8.59 -1.81 2.51
N ARG A 15 -9.67 -2.48 2.11
CA ARG A 15 -9.87 -2.90 0.71
C ARG A 15 -10.09 -1.70 -0.21
N ALA A 16 -10.92 -0.74 0.21
CA ALA A 16 -11.18 0.46 -0.57
C ALA A 16 -9.90 1.28 -0.76
N GLU A 17 -9.10 1.45 0.29
CA GLU A 17 -7.82 2.15 0.23
C GLU A 17 -6.83 1.40 -0.67
N LEU A 18 -6.71 0.08 -0.53
CA LEU A 18 -5.85 -0.73 -1.38
C LEU A 18 -6.25 -0.58 -2.86
N GLN A 19 -7.54 -0.65 -3.16
CA GLN A 19 -8.05 -0.48 -4.51
C GLN A 19 -7.74 0.92 -5.07
N GLN A 20 -7.95 1.97 -4.28
CA GLN A 20 -7.62 3.35 -4.69
C GLN A 20 -6.13 3.53 -4.96
N LEU A 21 -5.26 2.95 -4.12
CA LEU A 21 -3.81 3.02 -4.33
C LEU A 21 -3.41 2.31 -5.62
N VAL A 22 -4.01 1.14 -5.90
CA VAL A 22 -3.73 0.36 -7.12
C VAL A 22 -4.27 1.05 -8.37
N GLU A 23 -5.48 1.61 -8.33
CA GLU A 23 -6.07 2.36 -9.45
C GLU A 23 -5.35 3.69 -9.71
N GLY A 24 -4.74 4.28 -8.69
CA GLY A 24 -3.94 5.49 -8.79
C GLY A 24 -2.55 5.29 -9.41
N LEU A 25 -2.10 4.05 -9.59
CA LEU A 25 -0.84 3.76 -10.26
C LEU A 25 -0.95 4.09 -11.75
N LEU A 26 0.10 4.72 -12.30
CA LEU A 26 0.20 5.00 -13.73
C LEU A 26 0.47 3.73 -14.57
N GLU A 27 0.75 2.62 -13.91
CA GLU A 27 1.12 1.34 -14.50
C GLU A 27 0.37 0.20 -13.78
N SER A 28 0.49 -1.01 -14.30
CA SER A 28 -0.09 -2.19 -13.64
C SER A 28 0.59 -2.42 -12.28
N VAL A 29 -0.14 -3.01 -11.32
CA VAL A 29 0.44 -3.41 -10.02
C VAL A 29 1.65 -4.31 -10.21
N GLU A 30 1.65 -5.17 -11.22
CA GLU A 30 2.73 -6.11 -11.50
C GLU A 30 4.00 -5.40 -11.99
N ASP A 31 3.86 -4.36 -12.82
CA ASP A 31 4.97 -3.51 -13.26
C ASP A 31 5.53 -2.68 -12.09
N PHE A 32 4.64 -2.12 -11.28
CA PHE A 32 5.00 -1.38 -10.08
C PHE A 32 5.76 -2.26 -9.07
N GLU A 33 5.29 -3.49 -8.83
CA GLU A 33 5.95 -4.49 -7.99
C GLU A 33 7.32 -4.90 -8.53
N ARG A 34 7.46 -4.99 -9.86
CA ARG A 34 8.73 -5.29 -10.50
C ARG A 34 9.73 -4.17 -10.24
N ARG A 35 9.29 -2.90 -10.34
CA ARG A 35 10.10 -1.72 -10.01
C ARG A 35 10.43 -1.64 -8.53
N ALA A 36 9.49 -1.97 -7.65
CA ALA A 36 9.71 -2.07 -6.21
C ALA A 36 10.85 -3.04 -5.88
N ARG A 37 10.88 -4.20 -6.54
CA ARG A 37 11.94 -5.21 -6.38
C ARG A 37 13.27 -4.81 -6.99
N SER A 38 13.29 -3.95 -8.01
CA SER A 38 14.51 -3.50 -8.70
C SER A 38 15.05 -2.14 -8.21
N TYR A 39 14.56 -1.62 -7.08
CA TYR A 39 14.90 -0.28 -6.54
C TYR A 39 14.57 0.87 -7.52
N GLY A 40 13.60 0.67 -8.41
CA GLY A 40 13.16 1.66 -9.40
C GLY A 40 12.09 2.63 -8.91
N LEU A 41 11.76 2.63 -7.62
CA LEU A 41 10.75 3.51 -7.02
C LEU A 41 11.38 4.78 -6.47
N SER A 42 10.72 5.90 -6.70
CA SER A 42 10.97 7.17 -6.01
C SER A 42 10.58 7.09 -4.53
N ALA A 43 11.03 8.04 -3.73
CA ALA A 43 10.72 8.08 -2.29
C ALA A 43 9.21 8.08 -1.99
N VAL A 44 8.40 8.72 -2.85
CA VAL A 44 6.94 8.73 -2.73
C VAL A 44 6.35 7.36 -3.08
N GLU A 45 6.81 6.76 -4.17
CA GLU A 45 6.37 5.44 -4.60
C GLU A 45 6.77 4.35 -3.59
N CYS A 46 7.92 4.47 -2.92
CA CYS A 46 8.28 3.59 -1.81
C CYS A 46 7.26 3.66 -0.67
N GLY A 47 6.79 4.86 -0.31
CA GLY A 47 5.76 5.02 0.71
C GLY A 47 4.42 4.39 0.29
N ILE A 48 4.05 4.53 -0.98
CA ILE A 48 2.86 3.86 -1.55
C ILE A 48 3.03 2.34 -1.50
N TRP A 49 4.21 1.84 -1.86
CA TRP A 49 4.51 0.41 -1.84
C TRP A 49 4.46 -0.18 -0.44
N ASP A 50 5.06 0.49 0.55
CA ASP A 50 5.00 0.06 1.94
C ASP A 50 3.54 0.06 2.45
N ARG A 51 2.75 1.07 2.09
CA ARG A 51 1.33 1.11 2.45
C ARG A 51 0.52 -0.01 1.80
N ILE A 52 0.75 -0.32 0.52
CA ILE A 52 0.11 -1.44 -0.18
C ILE A 52 0.43 -2.76 0.53
N LYS A 53 1.70 -2.97 0.94
CA LYS A 53 2.10 -4.17 1.68
C LYS A 53 1.41 -4.27 3.04
N ASP A 54 1.33 -3.18 3.78
CA ASP A 54 0.64 -3.14 5.07
C ASP A 54 -0.85 -3.49 4.94
N LEU A 55 -1.52 -2.92 3.93
CA LEU A 55 -2.93 -3.21 3.64
C LEU A 55 -3.15 -4.66 3.21
N ARG A 56 -2.27 -5.20 2.35
CA ARG A 56 -2.29 -6.62 1.95
C ARG A 56 -2.11 -7.56 3.15
N TRP A 57 -1.15 -7.25 4.02
CA TRP A 57 -0.92 -8.01 5.25
C TRP A 57 -2.13 -7.97 6.19
N LEU A 58 -2.72 -6.79 6.39
CA LEU A 58 -3.92 -6.62 7.22
C LEU A 58 -5.12 -7.39 6.69
N LEU A 59 -5.26 -7.42 5.36
CA LEU A 59 -6.34 -8.14 4.68
C LEU A 59 -6.05 -9.63 4.50
N THR A 60 -4.87 -10.13 4.90
CA THR A 60 -4.40 -11.50 4.65
C THR A 60 -4.47 -11.90 3.17
N ILE A 61 -4.14 -10.95 2.29
CA ILE A 61 -4.06 -11.14 0.84
C ILE A 61 -2.56 -11.16 0.50
N ASP A 62 -2.06 -12.27 -0.04
CA ASP A 62 -0.67 -12.44 -0.48
C ASP A 62 -0.59 -12.34 -2.01
#